data_AF-A0A953Z1P9-F1
#
_entry.id   AF-A0A953Z1P9-F1
#
_cell.length_a   1.000
_cell.length_b   1.000
_cell.length_c   1.000
_cell.angle_alpha   90.00
_cell.angle_beta   90.00
_cell.angle_gamma   90.00
#
_symmetry.space_group_name_H-M   'P 1'
#
loop_
_entity.id
_entity.type
_entity.pdbx_description
1 polymer ?
#
loop_
_entity_poly.entity_id
_entity_poly.type
_entity_poly.pdbx_seq_one_letter_code
_entity_poly.pdbx_strand_id
1 'polypeptide(L)'
;MKLADQEFFTVAELAEILRVKPLTIYRMVKRGEIASFKIGRSLRFNRDDVRRFLQSKRLLHPTITNITTTAQPDTRFRVVLFDSAPKPYGHGTTSWDINDNFLTNPQHGNHSPYGTYDLKTIGWDKMVAHMRIYPGLDYVRGDHIQLLDRETFPANVRSIDPHTTTHYDLNRIGFADRTTHIWTILNPNTPANQEDYKPWRLRVSLFDSPKQTDIPHLIFYDFMGPVIDLNAYHFADKAAYITIERGTRSSAPELNLKLWDNFNKPGAKSTILTKETTNLNEIHWADRADAIEFTTST
;
A
#
# COMPACT_ATOMS: atom_id res chain seq x y z
N MET A 1 16.82 32.14 8.76
CA MET A 1 17.87 32.49 9.73
C MET A 1 19.14 31.73 9.34
N LYS A 2 20.21 32.44 8.92
CA LYS A 2 21.48 31.81 8.53
C LYS A 2 22.20 31.37 9.82
N LEU A 3 22.48 30.07 9.99
CA LEU A 3 23.54 29.65 10.91
C LEU A 3 24.85 30.15 10.29
N ALA A 4 25.45 31.19 10.90
CA ALA A 4 26.76 31.70 10.50
C ALA A 4 27.81 30.58 10.49
N ASP A 5 28.93 30.78 9.79
CA ASP A 5 30.02 29.81 9.54
C ASP A 5 30.82 29.36 10.80
N GLN A 6 30.24 29.46 11.99
CA GLN A 6 30.86 28.93 13.20
C GLN A 6 30.74 27.40 13.26
N GLU A 7 31.86 26.73 13.50
CA GLU A 7 31.95 25.27 13.57
C GLU A 7 31.41 24.71 14.91
N PHE A 8 31.51 25.51 15.99
CA PHE A 8 31.07 25.14 17.34
C PHE A 8 30.23 26.22 18.00
N PHE A 9 29.22 25.81 18.76
CA PHE A 9 28.36 26.66 19.57
C PHE A 9 28.60 26.44 21.07
N THR A 10 28.46 27.49 21.86
CA THR A 10 28.31 27.43 23.31
C THR A 10 26.87 27.10 23.71
N VAL A 11 26.65 26.82 25.00
CA VAL A 11 25.29 26.61 25.54
C VAL A 11 24.41 27.85 25.34
N ALA A 12 24.96 29.06 25.53
CA ALA A 12 24.21 30.30 25.40
C ALA A 12 23.80 30.55 23.93
N GLU A 13 24.74 30.40 23.00
CA GLU A 13 24.47 30.57 21.57
C GLU A 13 23.48 29.52 21.05
N LEU A 14 23.65 28.25 21.44
CA LEU A 14 22.71 27.21 21.03
C LEU A 14 21.31 27.44 21.63
N ALA A 15 21.23 27.91 22.87
CA ALA A 15 19.96 28.26 23.50
C ALA A 15 19.27 29.41 22.75
N GLU A 16 20.03 30.41 22.30
CA GLU A 16 19.51 31.50 21.47
C GLU A 16 19.05 31.02 20.09
N ILE A 17 19.84 30.17 19.42
CA ILE A 17 19.49 29.56 18.13
C ILE A 17 18.19 28.77 18.23
N LEU A 18 18.05 27.95 19.27
CA LEU A 18 16.89 27.08 19.48
C LEU A 18 15.73 27.80 20.18
N ARG A 19 15.89 29.07 20.58
CA ARG A 19 14.90 29.86 21.34
C ARG A 19 14.41 29.16 22.62
N VAL A 20 15.31 28.50 23.33
CA VAL A 20 15.03 27.84 24.61
C VAL A 20 15.89 28.43 25.73
N LYS A 21 15.56 28.13 26.99
CA LYS A 21 16.41 28.52 28.13
C LYS A 21 17.69 27.68 28.13
N PRO A 22 18.86 28.22 28.53
CA PRO A 22 20.11 27.46 28.67
C PRO A 22 19.98 26.19 29.51
N LEU A 23 19.13 26.21 30.55
CA LEU A 23 18.82 25.04 31.37
C LEU A 23 18.24 23.87 30.56
N THR A 24 17.47 24.16 29.51
CA THR A 24 16.92 23.15 28.61
C THR A 24 18.02 22.44 27.83
N ILE A 25 19.02 23.17 27.34
CA ILE A 25 20.19 22.58 26.66
C ILE A 25 20.96 21.65 27.60
N TYR A 26 21.19 22.08 28.85
CA TYR A 26 21.81 21.21 29.86
C TYR A 26 21.01 19.92 30.12
N ARG A 27 19.67 20.01 30.16
CA ARG A 27 18.80 18.84 30.32
C ARG A 27 18.87 17.91 29.10
N MET A 28 18.89 18.45 27.89
CA MET A 28 19.01 17.68 26.65
C MET A 28 20.33 16.89 26.62
N VAL A 29 21.45 17.53 26.99
CA VAL A 29 22.75 16.84 27.10
C VAL A 29 22.69 15.75 28.17
N LYS A 30 22.13 16.04 29.35
CA LYS A 30 22.01 15.04 30.43
C LYS A 30 21.16 13.82 30.03
N ARG A 31 20.17 14.02 29.16
CA ARG A 31 19.29 12.96 28.62
C ARG A 31 19.89 12.25 27.40
N GLY A 32 21.05 12.68 26.90
CA GLY A 32 21.65 12.14 25.69
C GLY A 32 20.92 12.52 24.40
N GLU A 33 20.07 13.56 24.43
CA GLU A 33 19.29 13.96 23.26
C GLU A 33 20.11 14.73 22.21
N ILE A 34 21.17 15.41 22.64
CA ILE A 34 22.07 16.15 21.76
C ILE A 34 23.52 15.90 22.16
N ALA A 35 24.36 15.57 21.16
CA ALA A 35 25.79 15.35 21.38
C ALA A 35 26.50 16.67 21.73
N SER A 36 27.49 16.59 22.62
CA SER A 36 28.28 17.74 23.05
C SER A 36 29.69 17.33 23.44
N PHE A 37 30.62 18.27 23.32
CA PHE A 37 32.00 18.14 23.76
C PHE A 37 32.19 18.94 25.04
N LYS A 38 32.85 18.36 26.05
CA LYS A 38 33.22 19.07 27.27
C LYS A 38 34.65 19.57 27.13
N ILE A 39 34.82 20.88 27.07
CA ILE A 39 36.13 21.54 27.01
C ILE A 39 36.28 22.39 28.28
N GLY A 40 37.09 21.89 29.20
CA GLY A 40 37.20 22.43 30.56
C GLY A 40 35.86 22.37 31.31
N ARG A 41 35.39 23.53 31.79
CA ARG A 41 34.08 23.67 32.46
C ARG A 41 32.92 23.97 31.52
N SER A 42 33.21 24.13 30.22
CA SER A 42 32.22 24.56 29.24
C SER A 42 31.80 23.41 28.32
N LEU A 43 30.54 23.42 27.89
CA LEU A 43 30.07 22.56 26.81
C LEU A 43 30.20 23.27 25.46
N ARG A 44 30.46 22.48 24.42
CA ARG A 44 30.53 22.88 23.01
C ARG A 44 29.69 21.94 22.16
N PHE A 45 29.08 22.47 21.11
CA PHE A 45 28.21 21.72 20.20
C PHE A 45 28.70 21.92 18.78
N ASN A 46 29.10 20.87 18.09
CA ASN A 46 29.46 20.97 16.69
C ASN A 46 28.21 21.22 15.83
N ARG A 47 28.34 22.01 14.77
CA ARG A 47 27.27 22.36 13.84
C ARG A 47 26.54 21.15 13.26
N ASP A 48 27.24 20.09 12.89
CA ASP A 48 26.64 18.91 12.28
C ASP A 48 25.80 18.11 13.28
N ASP A 49 26.23 18.04 14.54
CA ASP A 49 25.46 17.40 15.60
C ASP A 49 24.19 18.19 15.93
N VAL A 50 24.29 19.53 15.96
CA VAL A 50 23.12 20.40 16.12
C VAL A 50 22.16 20.25 14.93
N ARG A 51 22.68 20.14 13.70
CA ARG A 51 21.87 19.91 12.50
C ARG A 51 21.15 18.57 12.57
N ARG A 52 21.85 17.49 12.94
CA ARG A 52 21.26 16.15 13.12
C ARG A 52 20.19 16.15 14.21
N PHE A 53 20.44 16.80 15.34
CA PHE A 53 19.46 16.97 16.40
C PHE A 53 18.19 17.68 15.88
N LEU A 54 18.34 18.81 15.18
CA LEU A 54 17.23 19.54 14.57
C LEU A 54 16.45 18.70 13.55
N GLN A 55 17.13 17.87 12.76
CA GLN A 55 16.49 16.93 11.84
C GLN A 55 15.68 15.86 12.59
N SER A 56 16.22 15.31 13.69
CA SER A 56 15.51 14.32 14.51
C SER A 56 14.30 14.89 15.26
N LYS A 57 14.31 16.19 15.57
CA LYS A 57 13.22 16.91 16.24
C LYS A 57 12.33 17.68 15.27
N ARG A 58 12.63 17.60 13.97
CA ARG A 58 11.74 18.08 12.93
C ARG A 58 10.51 17.18 12.96
N LEU A 59 9.52 17.60 13.72
CA LEU A 59 8.16 17.25 13.42
C LEU A 59 7.97 17.70 11.98
N LEU A 60 7.83 16.73 11.07
CA LEU A 60 7.22 17.02 9.78
C LEU A 60 5.84 17.55 10.17
N HIS A 61 5.70 18.87 10.26
CA HIS A 61 4.43 19.43 9.86
C HIS A 61 4.29 18.92 8.44
N PRO A 62 3.35 18.01 8.14
CA PRO A 62 2.98 17.85 6.76
C PRO A 62 2.71 19.27 6.32
N THR A 63 3.41 19.74 5.28
CA THR A 63 2.89 20.83 4.50
C THR A 63 1.41 20.48 4.36
N ILE A 64 0.52 21.37 4.80
CA ILE A 64 -0.84 21.31 4.32
C ILE A 64 -0.69 21.62 2.83
N THR A 65 -0.19 20.64 2.07
CA THR A 65 -0.59 20.43 0.72
C THR A 65 -2.05 20.17 0.95
N ASN A 66 -2.87 21.19 0.79
CA ASN A 66 -4.25 20.97 0.44
C ASN A 66 -4.16 19.85 -0.60
N ILE A 67 -4.56 18.63 -0.24
CA ILE A 67 -4.75 17.53 -1.19
C ILE A 67 -6.05 17.87 -1.95
N THR A 68 -6.05 19.10 -2.47
CA THR A 68 -6.89 19.74 -3.45
C THR A 68 -5.95 20.08 -4.60
N THR A 69 -4.99 19.21 -4.91
CA THR A 69 -4.58 19.10 -6.30
C THR A 69 -5.75 18.41 -6.98
N THR A 70 -6.66 19.22 -7.51
CA THR A 70 -7.70 18.80 -8.47
C THR A 70 -7.10 18.38 -9.81
N ALA A 71 -5.79 18.61 -10.03
CA ALA A 71 -5.09 18.00 -11.16
C ALA A 71 -4.93 16.50 -10.90
N GLN A 72 -5.62 15.72 -11.73
CA GLN A 72 -5.47 14.28 -11.81
C GLN A 72 -4.00 13.96 -12.11
N PRO A 73 -3.35 13.06 -11.36
CA PRO A 73 -1.95 12.77 -11.58
C PRO A 73 -1.76 12.14 -12.97
N ASP A 74 -0.66 12.48 -13.65
CA ASP A 74 -0.27 11.87 -14.93
C ASP A 74 0.15 10.38 -14.78
N THR A 75 0.04 9.82 -13.56
CA THR A 75 0.36 8.42 -13.24
C THR A 75 -0.90 7.55 -13.24
N ARG A 76 -0.76 6.23 -13.08
CA ARG A 76 -1.93 5.33 -12.90
C ARG A 76 -2.65 5.55 -11.56
N PHE A 77 -1.89 5.81 -10.50
CA PHE A 77 -2.41 5.97 -9.15
C PHE A 77 -1.73 7.12 -8.42
N ARG A 78 -2.50 7.75 -7.53
CA ARG A 78 -1.98 8.45 -6.35
C ARG A 78 -2.44 7.77 -5.09
N VAL A 79 -1.50 7.43 -4.22
CA VAL A 79 -1.79 6.78 -2.94
C VAL A 79 -1.40 7.71 -1.80
N VAL A 80 -2.37 8.00 -0.93
CA VAL A 80 -2.14 8.79 0.28
C VAL A 80 -2.49 7.93 1.49
N LEU A 81 -1.52 7.76 2.37
CA LEU A 81 -1.65 7.05 3.64
C LEU A 81 -2.01 8.04 4.75
N PHE A 82 -2.80 7.61 5.73
CA PHE A 82 -3.19 8.41 6.88
C PHE A 82 -3.04 7.62 8.17
N ASP A 83 -2.60 8.30 9.23
CA ASP A 83 -2.46 7.70 10.57
C ASP A 83 -3.79 7.49 11.32
N SER A 84 -4.85 8.11 10.81
CA SER A 84 -6.18 8.11 11.39
C SER A 84 -7.21 8.49 10.32
N ALA A 85 -8.50 8.36 10.64
CA ALA A 85 -9.56 8.77 9.72
C ALA A 85 -9.37 10.25 9.34
N PRO A 86 -9.27 10.60 8.05
CA PRO A 86 -9.02 11.97 7.63
C PRO A 86 -10.19 12.87 8.05
N LYS A 87 -9.89 13.86 8.89
CA LYS A 87 -10.89 14.83 9.37
C LYS A 87 -11.13 15.94 8.33
N PRO A 88 -12.35 16.49 8.22
CA PRO A 88 -12.70 17.52 7.25
C PRO A 88 -11.83 18.80 7.32
N TYR A 89 -11.27 19.10 8.49
CA TYR A 89 -10.48 20.31 8.75
C TYR A 89 -9.00 20.03 9.06
N GLY A 90 -8.49 18.83 8.77
CA GLY A 90 -7.06 18.50 8.81
C GLY A 90 -6.37 18.53 10.19
N HIS A 91 -7.06 18.87 11.27
CA HIS A 91 -6.46 18.91 12.59
C HIS A 91 -6.28 17.50 13.19
N GLY A 92 -5.01 17.08 13.31
CA GLY A 92 -4.61 15.87 14.04
C GLY A 92 -4.66 14.57 13.25
N THR A 93 -4.62 14.62 11.91
CA THR A 93 -4.34 13.45 11.07
C THR A 93 -3.04 13.69 10.32
N THR A 94 -2.05 12.81 10.49
CA THR A 94 -0.82 12.79 9.69
C THR A 94 -1.08 12.04 8.40
N SER A 95 -0.51 12.51 7.29
CA SER A 95 -0.60 11.83 5.99
C SER A 95 0.75 11.69 5.30
N TRP A 96 0.90 10.66 4.48
CA TRP A 96 2.02 10.50 3.56
C TRP A 96 1.51 10.29 2.14
N ASP A 97 1.94 11.16 1.24
CA ASP A 97 1.67 11.01 -0.18
C ASP A 97 2.78 10.17 -0.81
N ILE A 98 2.45 8.97 -1.26
CA ILE A 98 3.42 8.12 -1.93
C ILE A 98 3.83 8.77 -3.26
N ASN A 99 3.01 9.65 -3.87
CA ASN A 99 3.31 10.36 -5.13
C ASN A 99 4.65 11.09 -5.13
N ASP A 100 5.03 11.72 -4.02
CA ASP A 100 6.27 12.49 -3.95
C ASP A 100 7.52 11.59 -4.10
N ASN A 101 7.38 10.28 -3.90
CA ASN A 101 8.45 9.28 -4.09
C ASN A 101 8.37 8.51 -5.43
N PHE A 102 7.30 8.67 -6.23
CA PHE A 102 7.26 8.06 -7.58
C PHE A 102 8.23 8.73 -8.57
N LEU A 103 8.88 9.83 -8.17
CA LEU A 103 9.63 10.70 -9.07
C LEU A 103 11.16 10.57 -9.05
N THR A 104 11.77 9.67 -8.26
CA THR A 104 13.23 9.42 -8.44
C THR A 104 13.67 7.99 -8.16
N ASN A 105 13.96 7.23 -9.22
CA ASN A 105 14.94 6.14 -9.20
C ASN A 105 15.98 6.39 -10.32
N PRO A 106 17.25 6.71 -9.99
CA PRO A 106 18.28 7.01 -10.98
C PRO A 106 18.74 5.82 -11.83
N GLN A 107 18.35 4.59 -11.49
CA GLN A 107 18.87 3.36 -12.13
C GLN A 107 17.98 2.80 -13.25
N HIS A 108 16.74 3.30 -13.41
CA HIS A 108 15.82 2.86 -14.45
C HIS A 108 15.20 4.06 -15.16
N GLY A 109 15.61 4.31 -16.42
CA GLY A 109 14.99 5.32 -17.27
C GLY A 109 13.50 5.05 -17.45
N ASN A 110 12.69 6.11 -17.35
CA ASN A 110 11.24 6.16 -17.55
C ASN A 110 10.36 5.26 -16.66
N HIS A 111 9.81 5.89 -15.60
CA HIS A 111 8.42 5.82 -15.13
C HIS A 111 7.82 4.41 -14.98
N SER A 112 7.84 3.89 -13.76
CA SER A 112 7.16 2.64 -13.43
C SER A 112 6.38 2.79 -12.13
N PRO A 113 5.04 2.97 -12.17
CA PRO A 113 4.19 2.66 -11.01
C PRO A 113 4.16 1.15 -10.70
N TYR A 114 4.85 0.32 -11.50
CA TYR A 114 5.01 -1.12 -11.29
C TYR A 114 6.06 -1.33 -10.18
N GLY A 115 5.61 -1.76 -9.01
CA GLY A 115 6.55 -2.00 -7.91
C GLY A 115 5.90 -2.35 -6.59
N THR A 116 6.73 -2.94 -5.73
CA THR A 116 6.43 -3.13 -4.31
C THR A 116 7.02 -1.97 -3.54
N TYR A 117 6.23 -1.32 -2.70
CA TYR A 117 6.65 -0.22 -1.83
C TYR A 117 6.78 -0.73 -0.41
N ASP A 118 7.99 -0.72 0.15
CA ASP A 118 8.24 -1.07 1.55
C ASP A 118 7.95 0.13 2.46
N LEU A 119 6.90 0.02 3.28
CA LEU A 119 6.48 1.06 4.20
C LEU A 119 7.44 1.27 5.36
N LYS A 120 8.32 0.29 5.67
CA LYS A 120 9.36 0.44 6.69
C LYS A 120 10.40 1.47 6.28
N THR A 121 10.73 1.54 4.99
CA THR A 121 11.73 2.49 4.46
C THR A 121 11.33 3.95 4.69
N ILE A 122 10.03 4.22 4.72
CA ILE A 122 9.47 5.55 4.99
C ILE A 122 8.95 5.71 6.42
N GLY A 123 9.04 4.66 7.26
CA GLY A 123 8.60 4.67 8.67
C GLY A 123 7.07 4.67 8.87
N TRP A 124 6.31 4.14 7.91
CA TRP A 124 4.84 4.13 7.95
C TRP A 124 4.21 2.77 8.26
N ASP A 125 4.98 1.68 8.32
CA ASP A 125 4.47 0.30 8.56
C ASP A 125 3.75 0.08 9.90
N LYS A 126 3.82 1.07 10.82
CA LYS A 126 3.11 1.08 12.11
C LYS A 126 2.16 2.25 12.29
N MET A 127 2.01 3.08 11.27
CA MET A 127 1.19 4.28 11.34
C MET A 127 -0.06 4.17 10.49
N VAL A 128 -0.08 3.38 9.41
CA VAL A 128 -1.21 3.41 8.46
C VAL A 128 -2.49 2.86 9.09
N ALA A 129 -3.50 3.72 9.18
CA ALA A 129 -4.86 3.36 9.58
C ALA A 129 -5.86 3.48 8.42
N HIS A 130 -5.67 4.48 7.55
CA HIS A 130 -6.51 4.72 6.39
C HIS A 130 -5.65 4.95 5.14
N MET A 131 -6.24 4.66 3.99
CA MET A 131 -5.63 4.91 2.69
C MET A 131 -6.64 5.58 1.77
N ARG A 132 -6.18 6.56 1.00
CA ARG A 132 -6.90 7.06 -0.17
C ARG A 132 -6.14 6.72 -1.43
N ILE A 133 -6.86 6.28 -2.45
CA ILE A 133 -6.31 6.05 -3.79
C ILE A 133 -7.10 6.91 -4.76
N TYR A 134 -6.39 7.73 -5.52
CA TYR A 134 -6.95 8.52 -6.59
C TYR A 134 -6.49 7.91 -7.92
N PRO A 135 -7.41 7.41 -8.75
CA PRO A 135 -7.13 7.08 -10.15
C PRO A 135 -6.51 8.29 -10.85
N GLY A 136 -5.40 8.09 -11.55
CA GLY A 136 -4.79 9.14 -12.38
C GLY A 136 -5.24 9.08 -13.83
N LEU A 137 -4.60 9.86 -14.71
CA LEU A 137 -4.97 9.96 -16.12
C LEU A 137 -4.69 8.65 -16.87
N ASP A 138 -3.66 7.92 -16.46
CA ASP A 138 -3.26 6.64 -17.05
C ASP A 138 -3.96 5.43 -16.38
N TYR A 139 -4.87 5.65 -15.43
CA TYR A 139 -5.59 4.59 -14.76
C TYR A 139 -6.42 3.77 -15.77
N VAL A 140 -6.27 2.45 -15.70
CA VAL A 140 -7.11 1.52 -16.46
C VAL A 140 -7.99 0.75 -15.50
N ARG A 141 -9.26 0.56 -15.87
CA ARG A 141 -10.16 -0.29 -15.09
C ARG A 141 -9.51 -1.67 -14.90
N GLY A 142 -9.52 -2.15 -13.66
CA GLY A 142 -8.90 -3.42 -13.27
C GLY A 142 -7.49 -3.27 -12.70
N ASP A 143 -6.86 -2.10 -12.85
CA ASP A 143 -5.70 -1.79 -12.02
C ASP A 143 -6.14 -1.77 -10.56
N HIS A 144 -5.37 -2.42 -9.70
CA HIS A 144 -5.67 -2.47 -8.29
C HIS A 144 -4.39 -2.51 -7.46
N ILE A 145 -4.57 -2.41 -6.15
CA ILE A 145 -3.48 -2.47 -5.18
C ILE A 145 -3.65 -3.70 -4.30
N GLN A 146 -2.55 -4.37 -4.00
CA GLN A 146 -2.45 -5.40 -2.98
C GLN A 146 -1.65 -4.87 -1.81
N LEU A 147 -2.23 -4.88 -0.62
CA LEU A 147 -1.52 -4.66 0.64
C LEU A 147 -0.95 -5.99 1.09
N LEU A 148 0.32 -6.05 1.47
CA LEU A 148 0.96 -7.27 1.96
C LEU A 148 1.50 -7.08 3.37
N ASP A 149 1.46 -8.15 4.17
CA ASP A 149 2.08 -8.17 5.49
C ASP A 149 3.59 -8.46 5.47
N ARG A 150 4.10 -8.89 4.32
CA ARG A 150 5.53 -9.06 4.00
C ARG A 150 5.72 -9.09 2.48
N GLU A 151 6.94 -8.84 2.01
CA GLU A 151 7.29 -8.86 0.59
C GLU A 151 7.32 -10.28 0.01
N THR A 152 7.88 -11.24 0.76
CA THR A 152 8.10 -12.60 0.29
C THR A 152 6.92 -13.51 0.56
N PHE A 153 6.46 -14.21 -0.47
CA PHE A 153 5.40 -15.20 -0.33
C PHE A 153 5.88 -16.46 0.42
N PRO A 154 5.02 -17.11 1.21
CA PRO A 154 3.59 -16.81 1.38
C PRO A 154 3.35 -15.60 2.30
N ALA A 155 2.38 -14.76 1.92
CA ALA A 155 2.07 -13.49 2.56
C ALA A 155 0.55 -13.33 2.69
N ASN A 156 0.09 -12.66 3.75
CA ASN A 156 -1.32 -12.28 3.81
C ASN A 156 -1.51 -11.05 2.94
N VAL A 157 -2.61 -11.01 2.20
CA VAL A 157 -2.89 -9.95 1.24
C VAL A 157 -4.25 -9.33 1.49
N ARG A 158 -4.40 -8.05 1.15
CA ARG A 158 -5.70 -7.40 0.94
C ARG A 158 -5.70 -6.66 -0.38
N SER A 159 -6.63 -7.00 -1.26
CA SER A 159 -6.82 -6.30 -2.53
C SER A 159 -7.74 -5.09 -2.37
N ILE A 160 -7.40 -4.02 -3.06
CA ILE A 160 -8.10 -2.76 -3.04
C ILE A 160 -8.32 -2.30 -4.49
N ASP A 161 -9.59 -2.19 -4.89
CA ASP A 161 -10.00 -1.77 -6.22
C ASP A 161 -10.47 -0.30 -6.24
N PRO A 162 -9.63 0.63 -6.72
CA PRO A 162 -9.93 2.06 -6.74
C PRO A 162 -11.08 2.46 -7.65
N HIS A 163 -11.62 1.55 -8.49
CA HIS A 163 -12.85 1.80 -9.22
C HIS A 163 -14.09 1.86 -8.32
N THR A 164 -14.09 1.15 -7.20
CA THR A 164 -15.27 1.00 -6.32
C THR A 164 -15.40 2.13 -5.32
N THR A 165 -14.28 2.55 -4.74
CA THR A 165 -14.18 3.66 -3.79
C THR A 165 -12.77 4.20 -3.81
N THR A 166 -12.59 5.43 -3.35
CA THR A 166 -11.27 6.05 -3.21
C THR A 166 -10.78 6.07 -1.77
N HIS A 167 -11.59 5.59 -0.82
CA HIS A 167 -11.32 5.66 0.62
C HIS A 167 -11.38 4.28 1.27
N TYR A 168 -10.32 3.93 1.98
CA TYR A 168 -10.12 2.61 2.58
C TYR A 168 -9.77 2.75 4.05
N ASP A 169 -10.59 2.14 4.91
CA ASP A 169 -10.32 1.97 6.33
C ASP A 169 -9.60 0.64 6.54
N LEU A 170 -8.29 0.71 6.83
CA LEU A 170 -7.47 -0.48 7.00
C LEU A 170 -7.70 -1.15 8.35
N ASN A 171 -8.20 -0.41 9.36
CA ASN A 171 -8.60 -1.00 10.63
C ASN A 171 -9.83 -1.89 10.44
N ARG A 172 -10.82 -1.41 9.68
CA ARG A 172 -12.06 -2.16 9.41
C ARG A 172 -11.81 -3.53 8.76
N ILE A 173 -10.76 -3.64 7.94
CA ILE A 173 -10.38 -4.90 7.28
C ILE A 173 -9.27 -5.68 8.02
N GLY A 174 -8.89 -5.23 9.22
CA GLY A 174 -7.91 -5.89 10.09
C GLY A 174 -6.49 -5.93 9.50
N PHE A 175 -6.12 -4.90 8.73
CA PHE A 175 -4.85 -4.87 8.00
C PHE A 175 -3.97 -3.64 8.28
N ALA A 176 -4.44 -2.67 9.07
CA ALA A 176 -3.68 -1.48 9.49
C ALA A 176 -2.29 -1.82 10.06
N ASP A 177 -2.23 -2.52 11.20
CA ASP A 177 -0.96 -2.87 11.89
C ASP A 177 -0.11 -3.92 11.16
N ARG A 178 -0.67 -4.51 10.10
CA ARG A 178 -0.07 -5.60 9.34
C ARG A 178 0.55 -5.13 8.04
N THR A 179 0.09 -4.02 7.47
CA THR A 179 0.56 -3.56 6.16
C THR A 179 2.03 -3.17 6.24
N THR A 180 2.89 -3.94 5.58
CA THR A 180 4.30 -3.60 5.44
C THR A 180 4.66 -3.22 4.02
N HIS A 181 3.91 -3.74 3.03
CA HIS A 181 4.16 -3.45 1.63
C HIS A 181 2.88 -3.11 0.87
N ILE A 182 3.04 -2.29 -0.17
CA ILE A 182 1.99 -1.98 -1.15
C ILE A 182 2.48 -2.46 -2.51
N TRP A 183 1.73 -3.31 -3.18
CA TRP A 183 2.05 -3.82 -4.51
C TRP A 183 0.97 -3.40 -5.51
N THR A 184 1.38 -2.78 -6.60
CA THR A 184 0.49 -2.42 -7.71
C THR A 184 0.33 -3.57 -8.68
N ILE A 185 -0.92 -3.90 -9.01
CA ILE A 185 -1.26 -4.88 -10.03
C ILE A 185 -1.92 -4.13 -11.19
N LEU A 186 -1.17 -3.96 -12.27
CA LEU A 186 -1.61 -3.18 -13.42
C LEU A 186 -2.18 -4.09 -14.49
N ASN A 187 -3.34 -3.71 -15.01
CA ASN A 187 -3.94 -4.31 -16.17
C ASN A 187 -3.07 -3.99 -17.41
N PRO A 188 -2.54 -5.01 -18.08
CA PRO A 188 -1.67 -4.83 -19.24
C PRO A 188 -2.43 -4.36 -20.48
N ASN A 189 -3.76 -4.47 -20.49
CA ASN A 189 -4.57 -4.08 -21.62
C ASN A 189 -4.82 -2.58 -21.60
N THR A 190 -4.50 -1.90 -22.70
CA THR A 190 -4.76 -0.47 -22.86
C THR A 190 -6.26 -0.18 -22.83
N PRO A 191 -6.66 0.99 -22.30
CA PRO A 191 -8.08 1.33 -22.28
C PRO A 191 -8.58 1.46 -23.72
N ALA A 192 -9.69 0.80 -24.04
CA ALA A 192 -10.61 1.41 -24.98
C ALA A 192 -11.21 2.60 -24.23
N ASN A 193 -11.24 3.78 -24.85
CA ASN A 193 -11.75 5.01 -24.26
C ASN A 193 -13.26 4.90 -23.96
N GLN A 194 -13.65 4.15 -22.92
CA GLN A 194 -15.04 3.86 -22.57
C GLN A 194 -15.15 3.40 -21.11
N GLU A 195 -16.04 4.05 -20.37
CA GLU A 195 -16.26 3.86 -18.92
C GLU A 195 -16.70 2.44 -18.55
N ASP A 196 -17.46 1.78 -19.44
CA ASP A 196 -17.95 0.41 -19.26
C ASP A 196 -17.01 -0.67 -19.78
N TYR A 197 -15.85 -0.29 -20.36
CA TYR A 197 -14.92 -1.27 -20.89
C TYR A 197 -14.32 -2.10 -19.76
N LYS A 198 -14.38 -3.43 -19.88
CA LYS A 198 -13.83 -4.40 -18.94
C LYS A 198 -12.67 -5.13 -19.61
N PRO A 199 -11.44 -4.59 -19.56
CA PRO A 199 -10.31 -5.05 -20.36
C PRO A 199 -9.79 -6.47 -20.08
N TRP A 200 -10.44 -7.26 -19.22
CA TRP A 200 -10.10 -8.65 -18.92
C TRP A 200 -11.03 -9.63 -19.62
N ARG A 201 -10.68 -10.92 -19.62
CA ARG A 201 -11.64 -11.99 -19.94
C ARG A 201 -12.42 -12.38 -18.70
N LEU A 202 -11.68 -12.70 -17.65
CA LEU A 202 -12.21 -13.00 -16.33
C LEU A 202 -11.47 -12.20 -15.29
N ARG A 203 -12.25 -11.58 -14.40
CA ARG A 203 -11.80 -11.01 -13.16
C ARG A 203 -12.43 -11.80 -12.03
N VAL A 204 -11.60 -12.22 -11.08
CA VAL A 204 -12.02 -13.06 -9.97
C VAL A 204 -11.75 -12.30 -8.69
N SER A 205 -12.78 -12.17 -7.86
CA SER A 205 -12.65 -11.55 -6.55
C SER A 205 -13.06 -12.54 -5.47
N LEU A 206 -12.24 -12.64 -4.43
CA LEU A 206 -12.43 -13.59 -3.35
C LEU A 206 -12.66 -12.83 -2.05
N PHE A 207 -13.57 -13.32 -1.21
CA PHE A 207 -14.03 -12.63 0.00
C PHE A 207 -14.02 -13.57 1.21
N ASP A 208 -13.76 -12.99 2.38
CA ASP A 208 -13.68 -13.73 3.65
C ASP A 208 -15.05 -14.05 4.25
N SER A 209 -16.10 -13.34 3.80
CA SER A 209 -17.45 -13.49 4.32
C SER A 209 -18.49 -13.30 3.22
N PRO A 210 -19.58 -14.07 3.20
CA PRO A 210 -20.68 -13.86 2.26
C PRO A 210 -21.41 -12.52 2.48
N LYS A 211 -21.20 -11.86 3.63
CA LYS A 211 -21.77 -10.55 3.95
C LYS A 211 -20.88 -9.39 3.50
N GLN A 212 -19.66 -9.65 3.04
CA GLN A 212 -18.69 -8.64 2.61
C GLN A 212 -18.88 -8.36 1.13
N THR A 213 -19.05 -7.08 0.75
CA THR A 213 -19.41 -6.69 -0.62
C THR A 213 -18.51 -5.63 -1.23
N ASP A 214 -17.61 -5.01 -0.45
CA ASP A 214 -17.01 -3.72 -0.76
C ASP A 214 -15.47 -3.74 -0.81
N ILE A 215 -14.81 -4.73 -0.17
CA ILE A 215 -13.35 -4.89 -0.24
C ILE A 215 -13.04 -6.39 -0.38
N PRO A 216 -12.65 -6.90 -1.55
CA PRO A 216 -12.25 -8.30 -1.68
C PRO A 216 -10.96 -8.58 -0.89
N HIS A 217 -10.84 -9.79 -0.36
CA HIS A 217 -9.56 -10.29 0.15
C HIS A 217 -8.53 -10.25 -0.98
N LEU A 218 -8.89 -10.79 -2.15
CA LEU A 218 -7.97 -11.02 -3.23
C LEU A 218 -8.65 -10.83 -4.58
N ILE A 219 -7.96 -10.18 -5.51
CA ILE A 219 -8.39 -10.00 -6.90
C ILE A 219 -7.36 -10.64 -7.81
N PHE A 220 -7.86 -11.40 -8.79
CA PHE A 220 -7.07 -12.00 -9.85
C PHE A 220 -7.66 -11.74 -11.22
N TYR A 221 -6.81 -11.88 -12.23
CA TYR A 221 -7.20 -11.78 -13.62
C TYR A 221 -6.58 -12.90 -14.44
N ASP A 222 -7.20 -13.18 -15.58
CA ASP A 222 -6.74 -14.19 -16.53
C ASP A 222 -5.34 -13.93 -17.10
N PHE A 223 -4.84 -12.70 -17.05
CA PHE A 223 -3.49 -12.35 -17.51
C PHE A 223 -2.38 -12.63 -16.48
N MET A 224 -2.73 -12.94 -15.24
CA MET A 224 -1.74 -13.22 -14.18
C MET A 224 -1.15 -14.63 -14.27
N GLY A 225 -1.64 -15.45 -15.20
CA GLY A 225 -1.17 -16.81 -15.45
C GLY A 225 -2.32 -17.78 -15.60
N PRO A 226 -2.07 -18.98 -16.17
CA PRO A 226 -3.11 -19.99 -16.34
C PRO A 226 -3.51 -20.64 -15.01
N VAL A 227 -2.59 -20.72 -14.04
CA VAL A 227 -2.83 -21.29 -12.70
C VAL A 227 -2.27 -20.33 -11.65
N ILE A 228 -3.02 -20.14 -10.57
CA ILE A 228 -2.68 -19.29 -9.43
C ILE A 228 -2.70 -20.15 -8.16
N ASP A 229 -1.56 -20.19 -7.45
CA ASP A 229 -1.43 -20.87 -6.16
C ASP A 229 -2.05 -20.01 -5.05
N LEU A 230 -3.14 -20.49 -4.47
CA LEU A 230 -3.87 -19.81 -3.40
C LEU A 230 -3.17 -19.94 -2.04
N ASN A 231 -2.30 -20.93 -1.86
CA ASN A 231 -1.54 -21.08 -0.61
C ASN A 231 -0.54 -19.95 -0.43
N ALA A 232 0.05 -19.45 -1.53
CA ALA A 232 0.93 -18.29 -1.51
C ALA A 232 0.24 -17.10 -0.81
N TYR A 233 -1.07 -16.94 -1.00
CA TYR A 233 -1.84 -15.83 -0.45
C TYR A 233 -2.51 -16.12 0.91
N HIS A 234 -2.22 -17.28 1.54
CA HIS A 234 -2.89 -17.76 2.75
C HIS A 234 -4.43 -17.76 2.63
N PHE A 235 -4.92 -18.16 1.47
CA PHE A 235 -6.33 -18.08 1.12
C PHE A 235 -7.18 -19.24 1.66
N ALA A 236 -6.63 -20.46 1.68
CA ALA A 236 -7.33 -21.73 1.95
C ALA A 236 -7.96 -21.84 3.36
N ASP A 237 -7.76 -20.86 4.24
CA ASP A 237 -8.27 -20.86 5.61
C ASP A 237 -9.43 -19.86 5.83
N LYS A 238 -9.73 -18.99 4.85
CA LYS A 238 -10.52 -17.77 5.10
C LYS A 238 -11.65 -17.51 4.13
N ALA A 239 -11.66 -18.16 2.98
CA ALA A 239 -12.54 -17.79 1.89
C ALA A 239 -13.94 -18.39 1.99
N ALA A 240 -14.95 -17.52 2.01
CA ALA A 240 -16.34 -17.96 2.04
C ALA A 240 -17.04 -17.78 0.68
N TYR A 241 -16.55 -16.88 -0.16
CA TYR A 241 -17.34 -16.36 -1.27
C TYR A 241 -16.45 -15.88 -2.42
N ILE A 242 -16.83 -16.22 -3.66
CA ILE A 242 -16.13 -15.87 -4.90
C ILE A 242 -17.09 -15.22 -5.89
N THR A 243 -16.60 -14.17 -6.56
CA THR A 243 -17.29 -13.55 -7.69
C THR A 243 -16.43 -13.61 -8.95
N ILE A 244 -17.06 -13.89 -10.08
CA ILE A 244 -16.47 -13.99 -11.40
C ILE A 244 -17.14 -12.94 -12.27
N GLU A 245 -16.38 -11.93 -12.66
CA GLU A 245 -16.81 -10.89 -13.57
C GLU A 245 -16.25 -11.16 -14.97
N ARG A 246 -17.13 -11.37 -15.95
CA ARG A 246 -16.76 -11.49 -17.35
C ARG A 246 -16.51 -10.10 -17.96
N GLY A 247 -15.40 -9.96 -18.67
CA GLY A 247 -15.04 -8.72 -19.34
C GLY A 247 -15.31 -8.72 -20.84
N THR A 248 -14.99 -7.60 -21.49
CA THR A 248 -15.31 -7.31 -22.89
C THR A 248 -14.27 -7.86 -23.87
N ARG A 249 -13.16 -8.43 -23.39
CA ARG A 249 -12.22 -9.18 -24.24
C ARG A 249 -12.80 -10.56 -24.60
N SER A 250 -13.91 -10.61 -25.33
CA SER A 250 -14.64 -11.84 -25.68
C SER A 250 -14.10 -12.59 -26.90
N SER A 251 -12.98 -12.19 -27.50
CA SER A 251 -12.45 -12.81 -28.73
C SER A 251 -11.62 -14.08 -28.51
N ALA A 252 -11.45 -14.53 -27.27
CA ALA A 252 -10.89 -15.84 -26.94
C ALA A 252 -12.03 -16.85 -26.66
N PRO A 253 -11.80 -18.16 -26.83
CA PRO A 253 -12.76 -19.18 -26.39
C PRO A 253 -13.24 -18.92 -24.96
N GLU A 254 -14.49 -19.32 -24.67
CA GLU A 254 -15.09 -19.15 -23.34
C GLU A 254 -14.12 -19.65 -22.26
N LEU A 255 -13.65 -18.69 -21.45
CA LEU A 255 -12.78 -18.98 -20.32
C LEU A 255 -13.66 -19.35 -19.14
N ASN A 256 -13.33 -20.48 -18.54
CA ASN A 256 -13.91 -20.99 -17.32
C ASN A 256 -12.92 -20.80 -16.17
N LEU A 257 -13.49 -20.63 -14.98
CA LEU A 257 -12.72 -20.67 -13.76
C LEU A 257 -12.83 -22.06 -13.14
N LYS A 258 -11.70 -22.73 -12.97
CA LYS A 258 -11.63 -24.03 -12.32
C LYS A 258 -10.97 -23.87 -10.95
N LEU A 259 -11.60 -24.41 -9.94
CA LEU A 259 -11.11 -24.43 -8.57
C LEU A 259 -10.57 -25.82 -8.26
N TRP A 260 -9.42 -25.88 -7.59
CA TRP A 260 -8.72 -27.13 -7.29
C TRP A 260 -8.52 -27.33 -5.78
N ASP A 261 -8.57 -28.60 -5.35
CA ASP A 261 -8.13 -29.07 -4.02
C ASP A 261 -6.99 -30.07 -4.23
N ASN A 262 -5.83 -29.75 -3.65
CA ASN A 262 -4.57 -30.45 -3.79
C ASN A 262 -4.06 -30.49 -5.25
N PHE A 263 -4.06 -29.35 -5.94
CA PHE A 263 -3.70 -29.22 -7.37
C PHE A 263 -2.45 -30.01 -7.79
N ASN A 264 -1.38 -29.95 -6.99
CA ASN A 264 -0.10 -30.59 -7.28
C ASN A 264 0.03 -32.04 -6.79
N LYS A 265 -1.04 -32.67 -6.27
CA LYS A 265 -1.00 -34.03 -5.71
C LYS A 265 -1.81 -35.03 -6.54
N PRO A 266 -1.43 -36.32 -6.53
CA PRO A 266 -2.25 -37.38 -7.10
C PRO A 266 -3.66 -37.39 -6.49
N GLY A 267 -4.69 -37.49 -7.35
CA GLY A 267 -6.08 -37.47 -6.91
C GLY A 267 -6.66 -36.08 -6.66
N ALA A 268 -6.02 -35.02 -7.19
CA ALA A 268 -6.53 -33.65 -7.15
C ALA A 268 -8.01 -33.58 -7.56
N LYS A 269 -8.81 -32.89 -6.76
CA LYS A 269 -10.23 -32.65 -7.05
C LYS A 269 -10.37 -31.28 -7.69
N SER A 270 -11.37 -31.15 -8.54
CA SER A 270 -11.69 -29.84 -9.11
C SER A 270 -13.15 -29.69 -9.46
N THR A 271 -13.57 -28.44 -9.57
CA THR A 271 -14.88 -28.06 -10.10
C THR A 271 -14.74 -26.83 -10.98
N ILE A 272 -15.57 -26.74 -12.01
CA ILE A 272 -15.69 -25.52 -12.83
C ILE A 272 -16.78 -24.65 -12.23
N LEU A 273 -16.45 -23.40 -11.97
CA LEU A 273 -17.38 -22.39 -11.48
C LEU A 273 -18.02 -21.67 -12.67
N THR A 274 -19.32 -21.87 -12.84
CA THR A 274 -20.10 -21.31 -13.96
C THR A 274 -20.94 -20.10 -13.56
N LYS A 275 -21.25 -19.96 -12.27
CA LYS A 275 -22.02 -18.83 -11.73
C LYS A 275 -21.13 -17.62 -11.53
N GLU A 276 -21.66 -16.42 -11.80
CA GLU A 276 -20.99 -15.15 -11.49
C GLU A 276 -20.68 -15.01 -10.00
N THR A 277 -21.50 -15.64 -9.15
CA THR A 277 -21.38 -15.59 -7.70
C THR A 277 -21.50 -17.00 -7.15
N THR A 278 -20.55 -17.39 -6.30
CA THR A 278 -20.56 -18.71 -5.65
C THR A 278 -20.16 -18.59 -4.18
N ASN A 279 -20.97 -19.17 -3.29
CA ASN A 279 -20.61 -19.39 -1.90
C ASN A 279 -19.81 -20.69 -1.81
N LEU A 280 -18.55 -20.60 -1.38
CA LEU A 280 -17.64 -21.75 -1.36
C LEU A 280 -18.07 -22.79 -0.31
N ASN A 281 -18.76 -22.38 0.75
CA ASN A 281 -19.28 -23.30 1.77
C ASN A 281 -20.37 -24.24 1.24
N GLU A 282 -21.03 -23.88 0.13
CA GLU A 282 -22.05 -24.72 -0.51
C GLU A 282 -21.44 -25.80 -1.42
N ILE A 283 -20.14 -25.68 -1.72
CA ILE A 283 -19.40 -26.66 -2.49
C ILE A 283 -18.53 -27.42 -1.49
N HIS A 284 -18.88 -28.68 -1.23
CA HIS A 284 -18.05 -29.58 -0.41
C HIS A 284 -16.58 -29.43 -0.83
N TRP A 285 -15.64 -29.34 0.12
CA TRP A 285 -14.19 -29.13 -0.04
C TRP A 285 -13.68 -27.78 -0.57
N ALA A 286 -14.50 -26.94 -1.21
CA ALA A 286 -14.03 -25.73 -1.92
C ALA A 286 -13.52 -24.62 -1.00
N ASP A 287 -13.88 -24.66 0.28
CA ASP A 287 -13.30 -23.86 1.34
C ASP A 287 -11.80 -24.13 1.54
N ARG A 288 -11.31 -25.30 1.14
CA ARG A 288 -9.91 -25.74 1.22
C ARG A 288 -9.17 -25.65 -0.11
N ALA A 289 -9.73 -24.92 -1.08
CA ALA A 289 -9.14 -24.83 -2.40
C ALA A 289 -7.75 -24.21 -2.36
N ASP A 290 -6.82 -24.80 -3.11
CA ASP A 290 -5.40 -24.47 -3.07
C ASP A 290 -4.88 -23.89 -4.40
N ALA A 291 -5.64 -24.01 -5.48
CA ALA A 291 -5.34 -23.33 -6.73
C ALA A 291 -6.60 -22.93 -7.51
N ILE A 292 -6.44 -21.89 -8.32
CA ILE A 292 -7.39 -21.47 -9.34
C ILE A 292 -6.73 -21.61 -10.70
N GLU A 293 -7.46 -22.15 -11.68
CA GLU A 293 -7.00 -22.29 -13.04
C GLU A 293 -8.00 -21.64 -14.01
N PHE A 294 -7.47 -20.86 -14.95
CA PHE A 294 -8.20 -20.33 -16.09
C PHE A 294 -8.09 -21.30 -17.25
N THR A 295 -9.18 -21.98 -17.59
CA THR A 295 -9.21 -23.01 -18.65
C THR A 295 -10.23 -22.66 -19.71
N THR A 296 -9.92 -22.98 -20.96
CA THR A 296 -10.91 -22.91 -22.05
C THR A 296 -11.72 -24.19 -22.08
N SER A 297 -13.02 -24.12 -22.40
CA SER A 297 -13.79 -25.33 -22.71
C SER A 297 -13.12 -26.04 -23.91
N THR A 298 -12.75 -27.31 -23.76
CA THR A 298 -12.41 -28.20 -24.88
C THR A 298 -13.68 -28.73 -25.53
#